data_AF-A0AA49Q813-F1
#
_entry.id   AF-A0AA49Q813-F1
#
_cell.length_a   1.000
_cell.length_b   1.000
_cell.length_c   1.000
_cell.angle_alpha   90.00
_cell.angle_beta   90.00
_cell.angle_gamma   90.00
#
_symmetry.space_group_name_H-M   'P 1'
#
loop_
_entity.id
_entity.type
_entity.pdbx_description
1 polymer ?
#
loop_
_entity_poly.entity_id
_entity_poly.type
_entity_poly.pdbx_seq_one_letter_code
_entity_poly.pdbx_strand_id
1 'polypeptide(L)'
;MSAPDDSFTLYDLRVEVVATDRPMVCNHRAGDWFELVGENLRFPPGQSFPLYPLAAILPLLPAKQRVTHPNDWMTTDAEIACPDPYCGGRFRITRTGTSTWRHGEVTRVPLPPTP
;
A
#
# COMPACT_ATOMS: atom_id res chain seq x y z
N MET A 1 -23.71 21.49 -20.47
CA MET A 1 -23.81 20.54 -19.33
C MET A 1 -22.39 20.35 -18.82
N SER A 2 -22.13 20.55 -17.52
CA SER A 2 -20.80 20.24 -16.97
C SER A 2 -20.55 18.74 -17.11
N ALA A 3 -19.31 18.34 -17.39
CA ALA A 3 -18.94 16.94 -17.31
C ALA A 3 -19.25 16.40 -15.90
N PRO A 4 -19.73 15.15 -15.76
CA PRO A 4 -19.94 14.54 -14.45
C PRO A 4 -18.61 14.51 -13.67
N ASP A 5 -18.69 14.69 -12.36
CA ASP A 5 -17.52 14.58 -11.49
C ASP A 5 -17.00 13.14 -11.54
N ASP A 6 -15.79 12.99 -12.08
CA ASP A 6 -15.11 11.71 -12.26
C ASP A 6 -14.00 11.50 -11.24
N SER A 7 -14.00 12.29 -10.15
CA SER A 7 -12.98 12.22 -9.12
C SER A 7 -13.17 11.06 -8.14
N PHE A 8 -12.06 10.51 -7.66
CA PHE A 8 -12.04 9.54 -6.57
C PHE A 8 -10.81 9.75 -5.69
N THR A 9 -10.88 9.28 -4.45
CA THR A 9 -9.80 9.44 -3.47
C THR A 9 -9.22 8.08 -3.06
N LEU A 10 -7.90 8.02 -2.93
CA LEU A 10 -7.17 6.91 -2.35
C LEU A 10 -6.38 7.38 -1.12
N TYR A 11 -6.20 6.49 -0.15
CA TYR A 11 -5.20 6.71 0.88
C TYR A 11 -3.79 6.53 0.30
N ASP A 12 -2.89 7.42 0.69
CA ASP A 12 -1.47 7.23 0.52
C ASP A 12 -0.96 6.33 1.64
N LEU A 13 -0.11 5.37 1.29
CA LEU A 13 0.39 4.38 2.24
C LEU A 13 1.88 4.55 2.45
N ARG A 14 2.32 4.32 3.68
CA ARG A 14 3.71 4.01 4.00
C ARG A 14 3.79 2.57 4.50
N VAL A 15 4.71 1.82 3.91
CA VAL A 15 5.08 0.48 4.38
C VAL A 15 6.45 0.57 5.04
N GLU A 16 6.53 0.22 6.31
CA GLU A 16 7.75 0.25 7.10
C GLU A 16 8.10 -1.16 7.61
N VAL A 17 9.38 -1.51 7.58
CA VAL A 17 9.90 -2.77 8.10
C VAL A 17 10.10 -2.64 9.60
N VAL A 18 9.43 -3.52 10.35
CA VAL A 18 9.48 -3.59 11.81
C VAL A 18 10.16 -4.90 12.20
N ALA A 19 11.14 -4.84 13.10
CA ALA A 19 11.73 -6.04 13.67
C ALA A 19 10.90 -6.58 14.83
N THR A 20 10.86 -7.89 14.94
CA THR A 20 10.41 -8.61 16.14
C THR A 20 11.62 -9.02 16.99
N ASP A 21 11.41 -9.89 17.97
CA ASP A 21 12.44 -10.56 18.74
C ASP A 21 13.20 -11.65 17.96
N ARG A 22 12.72 -12.02 16.77
CA ARG A 22 13.37 -13.02 15.90
C ARG A 22 14.43 -12.40 14.98
N PRO A 23 15.44 -13.18 14.52
CA PRO A 23 16.46 -12.71 13.61
C PRO A 23 15.91 -12.18 12.28
N MET A 24 16.51 -11.13 11.74
CA MET A 24 16.22 -10.65 10.38
C MET A 24 17.00 -11.49 9.37
N VAL A 25 16.30 -12.30 8.56
CA VAL A 25 16.93 -13.22 7.58
C VAL A 25 16.94 -12.63 6.18
N CYS A 26 15.84 -11.99 5.77
CA CYS A 26 15.74 -11.33 4.47
C CYS A 26 16.55 -10.02 4.43
N ASN A 27 16.82 -9.52 3.21
CA ASN A 27 17.68 -8.34 3.00
C ASN A 27 17.05 -6.99 3.41
N HIS A 28 15.79 -6.97 3.83
CA HIS A 28 15.17 -5.76 4.38
C HIS A 28 15.65 -5.54 5.83
N ARG A 29 15.84 -4.28 6.21
CA ARG A 29 16.30 -3.89 7.55
C ARG A 29 15.19 -3.19 8.31
N ALA A 30 15.20 -3.30 9.63
CA ALA A 30 14.29 -2.53 10.48
C ALA A 30 14.45 -1.03 10.17
N GLY A 31 13.33 -0.34 9.95
CA GLY A 31 13.30 1.06 9.54
C GLY A 31 13.38 1.31 8.02
N ASP A 32 13.68 0.31 7.19
CA ASP A 32 13.51 0.44 5.74
C ASP A 32 12.03 0.72 5.43
N TRP A 33 11.74 1.57 4.45
CA TRP A 33 10.37 1.90 4.10
C TRP A 33 10.17 2.26 2.63
N PHE A 34 8.94 2.20 2.16
CA PHE A 34 8.53 2.81 0.90
C PHE A 34 7.14 3.41 1.02
N GLU A 35 6.84 4.37 0.15
CA GLU A 35 5.52 4.98 0.02
C GLU A 35 4.80 4.41 -1.20
N LEU A 36 3.47 4.32 -1.13
CA LEU A 36 2.59 4.07 -2.26
C LEU A 36 1.64 5.27 -2.40
N VAL A 37 1.78 6.01 -3.50
CA VAL A 37 0.96 7.17 -3.84
C VAL A 37 0.35 6.93 -5.22
N GLY A 38 -0.98 6.82 -5.29
CA GLY A 38 -1.66 6.31 -6.47
C GLY A 38 -1.17 4.89 -6.80
N GLU A 39 -0.62 4.71 -8.00
CA GLU A 39 -0.04 3.44 -8.46
C GLU A 39 1.48 3.31 -8.27
N ASN A 40 2.14 4.35 -7.75
CA ASN A 40 3.60 4.43 -7.75
C ASN A 40 4.21 4.10 -6.38
N LEU A 41 5.13 3.14 -6.38
CA LEU A 41 6.02 2.86 -5.25
C LEU A 41 7.20 3.86 -5.25
N ARG A 42 7.43 4.52 -4.12
CA ARG A 42 8.51 5.50 -3.92
C ARG A 42 9.44 5.02 -2.82
N PHE A 43 10.72 4.88 -3.16
CA PHE A 43 11.76 4.44 -2.24
C PHE A 43 12.66 5.61 -1.84
N PRO A 44 13.19 5.64 -0.61
CA PRO A 44 14.23 6.57 -0.21
C PRO A 44 15.47 6.46 -1.11
N PRO A 45 16.20 7.56 -1.35
CA PRO A 45 17.44 7.51 -2.12
C PRO A 45 18.43 6.47 -1.57
N GLY A 46 18.90 5.58 -2.45
CA GLY A 46 19.87 4.53 -2.10
C GLY A 46 19.30 3.33 -1.35
N GLN A 47 17.99 3.30 -1.07
CA GLN A 47 17.33 2.14 -0.46
C GLN A 47 16.76 1.23 -1.56
N SER A 48 16.97 -0.08 -1.38
CA SER A 48 16.26 -1.11 -2.16
C SER A 48 15.28 -1.85 -1.24
N PHE A 49 14.36 -2.60 -1.84
CA PHE A 49 13.46 -3.47 -1.09
C PHE A 49 13.46 -4.86 -1.74
N PRO A 50 13.55 -5.95 -0.96
CA PRO A 50 13.63 -7.28 -1.53
C PRO A 50 12.34 -7.66 -2.26
N LEU A 51 12.50 -8.24 -3.46
CA LEU A 51 11.38 -8.57 -4.36
C LEU A 51 10.38 -9.56 -3.74
N TYR A 52 10.85 -10.63 -3.08
CA TYR A 52 9.96 -11.67 -2.57
C TYR A 52 9.06 -11.19 -1.40
N PRO A 53 9.58 -10.45 -0.41
CA PRO A 53 8.71 -9.80 0.57
C PRO A 53 7.77 -8.76 -0.03
N LEU A 54 8.21 -7.98 -1.03
CA LEU A 54 7.32 -7.05 -1.73
C LEU A 54 6.16 -7.80 -2.41
N ALA A 55 6.46 -8.89 -3.13
CA ALA A 55 5.45 -9.70 -3.80
C ALA A 55 4.43 -10.29 -2.82
N ALA A 56 4.84 -10.63 -1.59
CA ALA A 56 3.94 -11.15 -0.57
C ALA A 56 2.94 -10.10 -0.05
N ILE A 57 3.35 -8.83 0.05
CA ILE A 57 2.48 -7.76 0.56
C ILE A 57 1.74 -6.99 -0.53
N LEU A 58 2.22 -7.05 -1.79
CA LEU A 58 1.67 -6.30 -2.91
C LEU A 58 0.15 -6.51 -3.10
N PRO A 59 -0.42 -7.72 -2.96
CA PRO A 59 -1.87 -7.92 -3.11
C PRO A 59 -2.72 -7.18 -2.07
N LEU A 60 -2.15 -6.82 -0.92
CA LEU A 60 -2.87 -6.17 0.17
C LEU A 60 -2.87 -4.64 0.03
N LEU A 61 -1.90 -4.07 -0.69
CA LEU A 61 -1.74 -2.61 -0.77
C LEU A 61 -2.93 -1.91 -1.44
N PRO A 62 -3.47 -2.38 -2.59
CA PRO A 62 -4.62 -1.73 -3.22
C PRO A 62 -5.85 -1.71 -2.32
N ALA A 63 -6.10 -2.79 -1.57
CA ALA A 63 -7.20 -2.84 -0.62
C ALA A 63 -7.00 -1.85 0.54
N LYS A 64 -5.76 -1.71 1.03
CA LYS A 64 -5.41 -0.74 2.08
C LYS A 64 -5.54 0.73 1.64
N GLN A 65 -5.38 1.02 0.34
CA GLN A 65 -5.62 2.35 -0.24
C GLN A 65 -7.11 2.73 -0.28
N ARG A 66 -8.02 1.75 -0.27
CA ARG A 66 -9.47 2.01 -0.34
C ARG A 66 -10.05 2.27 1.04
N VAL A 67 -11.19 2.94 1.07
CA VAL A 67 -12.05 2.97 2.25
C VAL A 67 -12.53 1.55 2.50
N THR A 68 -12.30 1.06 3.72
CA THR A 68 -12.67 -0.27 4.19
C THR A 68 -13.75 -0.12 5.28
N HIS A 69 -14.57 -1.15 5.46
CA HIS A 69 -15.61 -1.12 6.49
C HIS A 69 -14.98 -1.12 7.90
N PRO A 70 -15.47 -0.34 8.88
CA PRO A 70 -14.84 -0.24 10.20
C PRO A 70 -14.73 -1.57 10.97
N ASN A 71 -15.65 -2.50 10.71
CA ASN A 71 -15.65 -3.83 11.34
C ASN A 71 -14.90 -4.92 10.52
N ASP A 72 -14.26 -4.55 9.41
CA ASP A 72 -13.45 -5.48 8.61
C ASP A 72 -12.03 -5.54 9.18
N TRP A 73 -11.47 -6.74 9.31
CA TRP A 73 -10.07 -6.95 9.73
C TRP A 73 -9.09 -6.20 8.83
N MET A 74 -9.43 -5.99 7.54
CA MET A 74 -8.63 -5.18 6.62
C MET A 74 -8.50 -3.72 7.06
N THR A 75 -9.36 -3.21 7.94
CA THR A 75 -9.24 -1.86 8.51
C THR A 75 -8.23 -1.81 9.67
N THR A 76 -8.21 -2.83 10.52
CA THR A 76 -7.43 -2.85 11.77
C THR A 76 -6.04 -3.45 11.61
N ASP A 77 -5.90 -4.51 10.82
CA ASP A 77 -4.70 -5.34 10.79
C ASP A 77 -3.63 -4.69 9.94
N ALA A 78 -2.71 -3.94 10.57
CA ALA A 78 -1.74 -3.10 9.87
C ALA A 78 -0.37 -3.78 9.66
N GLU A 79 -0.09 -4.90 10.32
CA GLU A 79 1.22 -5.57 10.27
C GLU A 79 1.14 -6.92 9.56
N ILE A 80 1.95 -7.10 8.52
CA ILE A 80 2.03 -8.35 7.76
C ILE A 80 3.39 -8.99 8.04
N ALA A 81 3.41 -10.29 8.36
CA ALA A 81 4.65 -11.01 8.60
C ALA A 81 5.48 -11.18 7.31
N CYS A 82 6.80 -11.24 7.46
CA CYS A 82 7.68 -11.66 6.38
C CYS A 82 7.29 -13.07 5.90
N PRO A 83 7.26 -13.34 4.57
CA PRO A 83 6.91 -14.67 4.06
C PRO A 83 7.94 -15.76 4.40
N ASP A 84 9.17 -15.38 4.76
CA ASP A 84 10.17 -16.31 5.28
C ASP A 84 9.85 -16.66 6.75
N PRO A 85 9.56 -17.93 7.07
CA PRO A 85 9.12 -18.34 8.42
C PRO A 85 10.16 -18.11 9.52
N TYR A 86 11.45 -17.99 9.15
CA TYR A 86 12.54 -17.73 10.09
C TYR A 86 12.92 -16.25 10.19
N CYS A 87 12.37 -15.41 9.31
CA CYS A 87 12.61 -13.98 9.36
C CYS A 87 11.67 -13.30 10.37
N GLY A 88 12.26 -12.54 11.29
CA GLY A 88 11.55 -11.73 12.28
C GLY A 88 10.99 -10.42 11.76
N GLY A 89 11.05 -10.16 10.46
CA GLY A 89 10.52 -8.94 9.86
C GLY A 89 8.99 -8.93 9.80
N ARG A 90 8.42 -7.75 10.02
CA ARG A 90 7.03 -7.42 9.71
C ARG A 90 6.97 -6.16 8.86
N PHE A 91 5.88 -5.98 8.14
CA PHE A 91 5.62 -4.80 7.31
C PHE A 91 4.41 -4.08 7.85
N ARG A 92 4.63 -2.93 8.46
CA ARG A 92 3.57 -2.07 8.98
C ARG A 92 3.09 -1.14 7.87
N ILE A 93 1.80 -1.24 7.54
CA ILE A 93 1.12 -0.38 6.58
C ILE A 93 0.39 0.72 7.33
N THR A 94 0.75 1.97 7.06
CA THR A 94 0.13 3.16 7.65
C THR A 94 -0.49 4.02 6.56
N ARG A 95 -1.74 4.46 6.75
CA ARG A 95 -2.34 5.50 5.90
C ARG A 95 -1.77 6.85 6.34
N THR A 96 -1.07 7.55 5.46
CA THR A 96 -0.35 8.80 5.79
C THR A 96 -1.06 10.06 5.30
N GLY A 97 -2.04 9.91 4.42
CA GLY A 97 -2.80 11.00 3.83
C GLY A 97 -3.75 10.49 2.76
N THR A 98 -4.28 11.39 1.95
CA THR A 98 -5.16 11.07 0.84
C THR A 98 -4.77 11.87 -0.40
N SER A 99 -4.83 11.21 -1.56
CA SER A 99 -4.65 11.82 -2.87
C SER A 99 -5.92 11.64 -3.71
N THR A 100 -6.34 12.70 -4.39
CA THR A 100 -7.50 12.69 -5.29
C THR A 100 -7.05 12.58 -6.74
N TRP A 101 -7.75 11.75 -7.49
CA TRP A 101 -7.47 11.40 -8.88
C TRP A 101 -8.74 11.55 -9.72
N ARG A 102 -8.59 11.64 -11.04
CA ARG A 102 -9.72 11.60 -11.98
C ARG A 102 -9.72 10.30 -12.77
N HIS A 103 -10.89 9.71 -12.95
CA HIS A 103 -11.07 8.47 -13.73
C HIS A 103 -10.48 8.58 -15.13
N GLY A 104 -10.77 9.67 -15.86
CA GLY A 104 -10.27 9.86 -17.23
C GLY A 104 -8.75 10.05 -17.35
N GLU A 105 -8.07 10.35 -16.23
CA GLU A 105 -6.60 10.51 -16.18
C GLU A 105 -5.90 9.16 -15.97
N VAL A 106 -6.56 8.18 -15.33
CA VAL A 106 -5.95 6.90 -14.91
C VAL A 106 -6.47 5.69 -15.69
N THR A 107 -7.51 5.87 -16.51
CA THR A 107 -8.01 4.81 -17.39
C THR A 107 -8.66 5.38 -18.65
N ARG A 108 -8.70 4.58 -19.71
CA ARG A 108 -9.41 4.89 -20.97
C ARG A 108 -10.78 4.23 -21.08
N VAL A 109 -11.12 3.35 -20.14
CA VAL A 109 -12.46 2.75 -20.07
C VAL A 109 -13.44 3.86 -19.68
N PRO A 110 -14.53 4.11 -20.41
CA PRO A 110 -15.47 5.18 -20.04
C PRO A 110 -16.25 4.82 -18.76
N LEU A 111 -16.66 5.84 -17.99
CA LEU A 111 -17.64 5.64 -16.92
C LEU A 111 -18.98 5.20 -17.53
N PRO A 112 -19.73 4.31 -16.86
CA PRO A 112 -21.09 4.03 -17.27
C PRO A 112 -21.93 5.33 -17.20
N PRO A 113 -22.95 5.48 -18.07
CA PRO A 113 -23.88 6.59 -17.96
C PRO A 113 -24.52 6.60 -16.57
N THR A 114 -24.62 7.77 -15.96
CA THR A 114 -25.36 7.94 -14.71
C THR A 114 -26.80 7.48 -14.93
N PRO A 115 -27.38 6.65 -14.02
CA PRO A 115 -28.78 6.23 -14.10
C PRO A 115 -29.77 7.39 -14.19
#